data_AF-A0A7X2L4W9-F1
#
_entry.id   AF-A0A7X2L4W9-F1
#
_cell.length_a   1.000
_cell.length_b   1.000
_cell.length_c   1.000
_cell.angle_alpha   90.00
_cell.angle_beta   90.00
_cell.angle_gamma   90.00
#
_symmetry.space_group_name_H-M   'P 1'
#
loop_
_entity.id
_entity.type
_entity.pdbx_description
1 polymer ?
#
loop_
_entity_poly.entity_id
_entity_poly.type
_entity_poly.pdbx_seq_one_letter_code
_entity_poly.pdbx_strand_id
1 'polypeptide(L)'
;MSTAFSTDISGQYMEVKIEPPTNYAPPVLSIRQQSGTFQLHADPEQLAEVEYAIRTYLDSIRYPETPDQQMILHAEHDIAIEEEIA
;
A
#
# COMPACT_ATOMS: atom_id res chain seq x y z
N MET A 1 -5.78 -28.63 3.22
CA MET A 1 -7.10 -28.00 3.00
C MET A 1 -6.89 -26.51 3.10
N SER A 2 -7.28 -25.72 2.07
CA SER A 2 -7.23 -24.26 2.15
C SER A 2 -8.61 -23.76 2.52
N THR A 3 -8.72 -23.06 3.64
CA THR A 3 -9.95 -22.39 4.09
C THR A 3 -9.79 -20.90 3.87
N ALA A 4 -10.55 -20.33 2.93
CA ALA A 4 -10.61 -18.89 2.75
C ALA A 4 -11.67 -18.30 3.70
N PHE A 5 -11.27 -17.32 4.50
CA PHE A 5 -12.20 -16.50 5.27
C PHE A 5 -12.39 -15.18 4.54
N SER A 6 -13.64 -14.83 4.22
CA SER A 6 -13.98 -13.57 3.55
C SER A 6 -15.06 -12.87 4.35
N THR A 7 -14.90 -11.57 4.54
CA THR A 7 -15.85 -10.72 5.24
C THR A 7 -15.87 -9.36 4.56
N ASP A 8 -17.07 -8.85 4.27
CA ASP A 8 -17.26 -7.51 3.74
C ASP A 8 -17.41 -6.51 4.89
N ILE A 9 -16.51 -5.53 4.91
CA ILE A 9 -16.43 -4.48 5.94
C ILE A 9 -16.58 -3.08 5.35
N SER A 10 -17.06 -2.98 4.12
CA SER A 10 -17.22 -1.71 3.43
C SER A 10 -18.09 -0.75 4.24
N GLY A 11 -17.56 0.44 4.54
CA GLY A 11 -18.26 1.46 5.34
C GLY A 11 -18.29 1.21 6.84
N GLN A 12 -17.60 0.18 7.34
CA GLN A 12 -17.50 -0.12 8.77
C GLN A 12 -16.13 0.27 9.33
N TYR A 13 -16.10 0.55 10.63
CA TYR A 13 -14.84 0.79 11.33
C TYR A 13 -14.09 -0.53 11.54
N MET A 14 -12.81 -0.53 11.21
CA MET A 14 -11.88 -1.62 11.45
C MET A 14 -10.65 -1.07 12.15
N GLU A 15 -10.17 -1.81 13.15
CA GLU A 15 -8.91 -1.52 13.83
C GLU A 15 -7.87 -2.56 13.42
N VAL A 16 -6.73 -2.08 12.94
CA VAL A 16 -5.60 -2.93 12.53
C VAL A 16 -4.40 -2.60 13.42
N LYS A 17 -3.83 -3.62 14.04
CA LYS A 17 -2.69 -3.52 14.94
C LYS A 17 -1.69 -4.63 14.65
N ILE A 18 -0.40 -4.31 14.71
CA ILE A 18 0.65 -5.31 14.79
C ILE A 18 1.12 -5.39 16.24
N GLU A 19 1.02 -6.57 16.82
CA GLU A 19 1.61 -6.89 18.12
C GLU A 19 3.06 -7.34 17.89
N PRO A 20 4.04 -6.72 18.57
CA PRO A 20 5.43 -7.11 18.41
C PRO A 20 5.65 -8.55 18.89
N PRO A 21 6.69 -9.23 18.39
CA PRO A 21 7.01 -10.56 18.87
C PRO A 21 7.30 -10.55 20.36
N THR A 22 7.00 -11.68 20.99
CA THR A 22 7.42 -11.97 22.36
C THR A 22 8.45 -13.10 22.35
N ASN A 23 9.05 -13.40 23.50
CA ASN A 23 9.97 -14.55 23.62
C ASN A 23 9.32 -15.91 23.26
N TYR A 24 7.99 -15.97 23.19
CA TYR A 24 7.23 -17.21 23.02
C TYR A 24 6.29 -17.18 21.80
N ALA A 25 6.20 -16.07 21.07
CA ALA A 25 5.29 -15.93 19.94
C ALA A 25 5.83 -14.97 18.86
N PRO A 26 5.61 -15.29 17.57
CA PRO A 26 5.91 -14.39 16.45
C PRO A 26 5.02 -13.13 16.52
N PRO A 27 5.33 -12.08 15.72
CA PRO A 27 4.44 -10.94 15.64
C PRO A 27 3.06 -11.35 15.12
N VAL A 28 2.05 -10.59 15.54
CA VAL A 28 0.65 -10.89 15.22
C VAL A 28 0.00 -9.67 14.59
N LEU A 29 -0.47 -9.83 13.35
CA LEU A 29 -1.36 -8.86 12.72
C LEU A 29 -2.79 -9.15 13.19
N SER A 30 -3.33 -8.23 13.99
CA SER A 30 -4.68 -8.30 14.53
C SER A 30 -5.58 -7.32 13.80
N ILE A 31 -6.68 -7.84 13.26
CA ILE A 31 -7.72 -7.09 12.56
C ILE A 31 -9.01 -7.25 13.36
N ARG A 32 -9.41 -6.20 14.09
CA ARG A 32 -10.63 -6.18 14.88
C ARG A 32 -11.75 -5.49 14.12
N GLN A 33 -12.88 -6.18 14.03
CA GLN A 33 -14.12 -5.76 13.38
C GLN A 33 -15.28 -5.90 14.38
N GLN A 34 -16.47 -5.38 14.04
CA GLN A 34 -17.66 -5.54 14.88
C GLN A 34 -18.08 -7.01 15.06
N SER A 35 -17.88 -7.82 14.02
CA SER A 35 -18.28 -9.23 13.95
C SER A 35 -17.25 -10.20 14.55
N GLY A 36 -16.02 -9.75 14.80
CA GLY A 36 -14.96 -10.62 15.29
C GLY A 36 -13.56 -10.03 15.17
N THR A 37 -12.57 -10.84 15.52
CA THR A 37 -11.15 -10.49 15.36
C THR A 37 -10.46 -11.57 14.56
N PHE A 38 -9.76 -11.16 13.51
CA PHE A 38 -8.87 -12.03 12.73
C PHE A 38 -7.43 -11.77 13.19
N GLN A 39 -6.69 -12.85 13.45
CA GLN A 39 -5.30 -12.78 13.87
C GLN A 39 -4.45 -13.61 12.93
N LEU A 40 -3.45 -12.99 12.33
CA LEU A 40 -2.45 -13.62 11.52
C LEU A 40 -1.13 -13.64 12.29
N HIS A 41 -0.73 -14.83 12.73
CA HIS A 41 0.61 -15.10 13.26
C HIS A 41 1.54 -15.34 12.07
N ALA A 42 2.50 -14.45 11.88
CA ALA A 42 3.37 -14.47 10.72
C ALA A 42 4.75 -13.93 11.08
N ASP A 43 5.78 -14.41 10.40
CA ASP A 43 7.14 -13.91 10.58
C ASP A 43 7.29 -12.50 9.97
N PRO A 44 8.29 -11.71 10.39
CA PRO A 44 8.50 -10.35 9.86
C PRO A 44 8.56 -10.29 8.33
N GLU A 45 9.19 -11.27 7.69
CA GLU A 45 9.29 -11.37 6.22
C GLU A 45 7.90 -11.55 5.57
N GLN A 46 7.03 -12.35 6.19
CA GLN A 46 5.67 -12.55 5.69
C GLN A 46 4.79 -11.31 5.90
N LEU A 47 4.99 -10.58 7.01
CA LEU A 47 4.31 -9.29 7.22
C LEU A 47 4.79 -8.23 6.23
N ALA A 48 6.06 -8.25 5.83
CA ALA A 48 6.60 -7.36 4.80
C ALA A 48 5.95 -7.62 3.43
N GLU A 49 5.68 -8.88 3.07
CA GLU A 49 4.94 -9.21 1.83
C GLU A 49 3.50 -8.64 1.86
N VAL A 50 2.83 -8.71 3.02
CA VAL A 50 1.50 -8.12 3.21
C VAL A 50 1.56 -6.60 3.04
N GLU A 51 2.55 -5.94 3.65
CA GLU A 51 2.77 -4.50 3.48
C GLU A 51 2.99 -4.14 2.00
N TYR A 52 3.88 -4.87 1.32
CA TYR A 52 4.22 -4.63 -0.08
C TYR A 52 2.99 -4.75 -0.99
N ALA A 53 2.17 -5.77 -0.79
CA ALA A 53 0.93 -5.95 -1.55
C ALA A 53 -0.06 -4.79 -1.33
N ILE A 54 -0.24 -4.35 -0.08
CA ILE A 54 -1.11 -3.21 0.25
C ILE A 54 -0.57 -1.93 -0.38
N ARG A 55 0.72 -1.62 -0.20
CA ARG A 55 1.34 -0.43 -0.78
C ARG A 55 1.21 -0.41 -2.30
N THR A 56 1.53 -1.51 -2.97
CA THR A 56 1.42 -1.65 -4.43
C THR A 56 0.00 -1.38 -4.91
N TYR A 57 -1.01 -1.90 -4.21
CA TYR A 57 -2.41 -1.61 -4.54
C TYR A 57 -2.76 -0.14 -4.32
N LEU A 58 -2.34 0.44 -3.19
CA LEU A 58 -2.57 1.86 -2.88
C LEU A 58 -1.90 2.79 -3.89
N ASP A 59 -0.68 2.47 -4.32
CA ASP A 59 0.04 3.22 -5.35
C ASP A 59 -0.61 3.09 -6.72
N SER A 60 -1.26 1.96 -7.02
CA SER A 60 -2.01 1.78 -8.28
C SER A 60 -3.29 2.61 -8.37
N ILE A 61 -3.92 2.93 -7.22
CA ILE A 61 -5.15 3.74 -7.14
C ILE A 61 -4.89 5.21 -6.88
N ARG A 62 -3.69 5.56 -6.37
CA ARG A 62 -3.21 6.93 -6.47
C ARG A 62 -3.09 7.20 -7.95
N TYR A 63 -3.88 8.15 -8.47
CA TYR A 63 -3.66 8.67 -9.81
C TYR A 63 -2.15 8.94 -9.92
N PRO A 64 -1.45 8.44 -10.96
CA PRO A 64 -0.14 8.97 -11.24
C PRO A 64 -0.36 10.47 -11.30
N GLU A 65 0.27 11.20 -10.37
CA GLU A 65 0.38 12.64 -10.49
C GLU A 65 0.74 12.86 -11.95
N THR A 66 -0.17 13.52 -12.65
CA THR A 66 -0.08 13.78 -14.08
C THR A 66 1.37 14.17 -14.32
N PRO A 67 2.12 13.54 -15.26
CA PRO A 67 3.51 13.91 -15.48
C PRO A 67 3.51 15.42 -15.56
N ASP A 68 4.19 16.05 -14.59
CA ASP A 68 3.95 17.43 -14.21
C ASP A 68 3.88 18.22 -15.51
N GLN A 69 2.72 18.79 -15.86
CA GLN A 69 2.58 19.42 -17.18
C GLN A 69 3.64 20.52 -17.35
N GLN A 70 4.16 21.02 -16.21
CA GLN A 70 5.33 21.87 -16.12
C GLN A 70 6.61 21.21 -16.66
N MET A 71 6.92 19.94 -16.36
CA MET A 71 8.09 19.24 -16.93
C MET A 71 8.00 19.08 -18.45
N ILE A 72 6.81 18.84 -19.01
CA ILE A 72 6.61 18.75 -20.46
C ILE A 72 6.78 20.14 -21.11
N LEU A 73 6.16 21.18 -20.52
CA LEU A 73 6.32 22.57 -20.97
C LEU A 73 7.76 23.07 -20.90
N HIS A 74 8.52 22.68 -19.87
CA HIS A 74 9.93 23.05 -19.73
C HIS A 74 10.80 22.39 -20.79
N ALA A 75 10.59 21.10 -21.08
CA ALA A 75 11.31 20.41 -22.14
C ALA A 75 11.00 21.01 -23.53
N GLU A 76 9.74 21.36 -23.80
CA GLU A 76 9.35 22.00 -25.07
C GLU A 76 9.94 23.41 -25.23
N HIS A 77 10.01 24.19 -24.14
CA HIS A 77 10.59 25.53 -24.16
C HIS A 77 12.11 25.51 -24.36
N ASP A 78 12.82 24.57 -23.73
CA ASP A 78 14.28 24.46 -23.86
C ASP A 78 14.69 24.02 -25.28
N ILE A 79 13.90 23.13 -25.92
CA ILE A 79 14.12 22.72 -27.32
C ILE A 79 13.89 23.91 -28.28
N ALA A 80 12.85 24.71 -28.07
CA ALA A 80 12.57 25.87 -28.94
C ALA A 80 13.68 26.94 -28.87
N ILE A 81 14.29 27.14 -27.69
CA ILE A 81 15.39 28.08 -27.52
C ILE A 81 16.67 27.58 -28.21
N GLU A 82 16.98 26.28 -28.15
CA GLU A 82 18.14 25.73 -28.85
C GLU A 82 18.01 25.81 -30.38
N GLU A 83 16.81 25.61 -30.93
CA GLU A 83 16.58 25.71 -32.39
C GLU A 83 16.59 27.17 -32.91
N GLU A 84 16.27 28.17 -32.09
CA GLU A 84 16.29 29.58 -32.49
C GLU A 84 17.71 30.19 -32.44
N ILE A 85 18.65 29.57 -31.72
CA ILE A 85 20.03 30.05 -31.53
C ILE A 85 21.04 29.32 -32.47
N ALA A 86 20.61 28.28 -33.20
CA ALA A 86 21.44 27.48 -34.13
C ALA A 86 21.46 28.01 -35.57
#